data_AF-A0A0H5QM43-F1
#
_entry.id   AF-A0A0H5QM43-F1
#
_cell.length_a   1.000
_cell.length_b   1.000
_cell.length_c   1.000
_cell.angle_alpha   90.00
_cell.angle_beta   90.00
_cell.angle_gamma   90.00
#
_symmetry.space_group_name_H-M   'P 1'
#
loop_
_entity.id
_entity.type
_entity.pdbx_description
1 polymer ?
#
loop_
_entity_poly.entity_id
_entity_poly.type
_entity_poly.pdbx_seq_one_letter_code
_entity_poly.pdbx_strand_id
1 'polypeptide(L)'
;FPDFVQPGMAAFEITAFNPYGDAVDDEVNKRRSLELEMEIIGRFSPFRWYRTYFFSENGWREDGFLLVYHDKRVDDFNWIMDMARRYGQGAIYRYRVEESDRAAGDPSRRKLLRTTVPVLTPNVECEIEMVADDNCFTG
;
A
#
# COMPACT_ATOMS: atom_id res chain seq x y z
N PHE A 1 4.19 9.97 -13.07
CA PHE A 1 3.50 8.85 -12.38
C PHE A 1 4.54 7.87 -11.89
N PRO A 2 4.40 7.28 -10.68
CA PRO A 2 5.47 6.45 -10.19
C PRO A 2 5.47 5.09 -10.92
N ASP A 3 6.64 4.71 -11.45
CA ASP A 3 6.85 3.50 -12.26
C ASP A 3 6.74 2.18 -11.47
N PHE A 4 6.30 2.21 -10.21
CA PHE A 4 6.26 1.03 -9.34
C PHE A 4 5.04 0.13 -9.57
N VAL A 5 3.94 0.61 -10.18
CA VAL A 5 2.81 -0.22 -10.64
C VAL A 5 2.57 0.00 -12.12
N GLN A 6 2.42 -1.09 -12.86
CA GLN A 6 2.07 -1.10 -14.29
C GLN A 6 0.70 -1.79 -14.49
N PRO A 7 0.08 -1.65 -15.67
CA PRO A 7 -1.10 -2.46 -16.01
C PRO A 7 -0.86 -3.96 -15.76
N GLY A 8 -1.82 -4.61 -15.11
CA GLY A 8 -1.70 -6.02 -14.70
C GLY A 8 -0.88 -6.25 -13.43
N MET A 9 -0.47 -5.19 -12.73
CA MET A 9 0.09 -5.24 -11.39
C MET A 9 -0.86 -4.59 -10.37
N ALA A 10 -0.67 -4.96 -9.11
CA ALA A 10 -1.27 -4.28 -7.97
C ALA A 10 -0.19 -4.04 -6.91
N ALA A 11 -0.27 -2.91 -6.23
CA ALA A 11 0.52 -2.69 -5.02
C ALA A 11 -0.37 -2.58 -3.78
N PHE A 12 0.15 -3.00 -2.64
CA PHE A 12 -0.56 -2.97 -1.37
C PHE A 12 0.30 -2.29 -0.32
N GLU A 13 -0.26 -1.32 0.39
CA GLU A 13 0.37 -0.72 1.55
C GLU A 13 -0.05 -1.44 2.81
N ILE A 14 0.95 -1.83 3.59
CA ILE A 14 0.78 -2.55 4.85
C ILE A 14 1.74 -1.96 5.89
N THR A 15 1.26 -1.77 7.11
CA THR A 15 2.06 -1.30 8.25
C THR A 15 2.02 -2.27 9.44
N ALA A 16 3.02 -2.19 10.29
CA ALA A 16 2.98 -2.80 11.62
C ALA A 16 3.14 -1.75 12.73
N PHE A 17 3.12 -0.47 12.35
CA PHE A 17 3.04 0.69 13.22
C PHE A 17 1.59 0.87 13.67
N ASN A 18 1.40 1.42 14.88
CA ASN A 18 0.08 1.47 15.51
C ASN A 18 -1.04 1.97 14.61
N PRO A 19 -2.27 1.47 14.80
CA PRO A 19 -3.45 2.16 14.30
C PRO A 19 -3.45 3.62 14.78
N TYR A 20 -3.80 4.54 13.89
CA TYR A 20 -3.98 5.95 14.24
C TYR A 20 -4.95 6.08 15.43
N GLY A 21 -4.49 6.67 16.53
CA GLY A 21 -5.28 6.85 17.75
C GLY A 21 -4.84 5.97 18.94
N ASP A 22 -3.99 4.96 18.70
CA ASP A 22 -3.45 4.12 19.77
C ASP A 22 -2.02 4.52 20.16
N ALA A 23 -1.84 4.84 21.43
CA ALA A 23 -0.52 5.07 22.01
C ALA A 23 0.15 3.72 22.34
N VAL A 24 1.05 3.26 21.49
CA VAL A 24 1.97 2.15 21.79
C VAL A 24 3.40 2.64 21.71
N ASP A 25 4.23 2.09 22.57
CA ASP A 25 5.64 2.39 22.71
C ASP A 25 6.42 2.25 21.37
N ASP A 26 7.35 3.17 21.15
CA ASP A 26 8.19 3.25 19.95
C ASP A 26 9.04 1.99 19.74
N GLU A 27 9.54 1.35 20.79
CA GLU A 27 10.31 0.11 20.67
C GLU A 27 9.44 -1.04 20.19
N VAL A 28 8.17 -1.08 20.63
CA VAL A 28 7.20 -2.07 20.17
C VAL A 28 6.88 -1.86 18.70
N ASN A 29 6.67 -0.61 18.28
CA ASN A 29 6.45 -0.26 16.87
C ASN A 29 7.63 -0.66 15.98
N LYS A 30 8.85 -0.32 16.38
CA LYS A 30 10.08 -0.68 15.65
C LYS A 30 10.24 -2.19 15.53
N ARG A 31 10.01 -2.93 16.63
CA ARG A 31 10.08 -4.39 16.63
C ARG A 31 9.05 -5.01 15.70
N ARG A 32 7.79 -4.57 15.77
CA ARG A 32 6.72 -5.07 14.90
C ARG A 32 6.98 -4.76 13.42
N SER A 33 7.50 -3.57 13.12
CA SER A 33 7.91 -3.19 11.77
C SER A 33 9.04 -4.09 11.25
N LEU A 34 10.03 -4.41 12.08
CA LEU A 34 11.09 -5.36 11.73
C LEU A 34 10.56 -6.79 11.53
N GLU A 35 9.64 -7.25 12.38
CA GLU A 35 8.97 -8.55 12.23
C GLU A 35 8.24 -8.64 10.88
N LEU A 36 7.46 -7.61 10.53
CA LEU A 36 6.77 -7.54 9.24
C LEU A 36 7.75 -7.53 8.06
N GLU A 37 8.84 -6.77 8.16
CA GLU A 37 9.90 -6.75 7.15
C GLU A 37 10.50 -8.14 6.91
N MET A 38 10.78 -8.88 7.99
CA MET A 38 11.32 -10.24 7.90
C MET A 38 10.31 -11.21 7.27
N GLU A 39 9.02 -11.06 7.57
CA GLU A 39 7.96 -11.86 6.93
C GLU A 39 7.86 -11.56 5.42
N ILE A 40 7.94 -10.29 5.03
CA ILE A 40 7.95 -9.86 3.62
C ILE A 40 9.16 -10.45 2.88
N ILE A 41 10.36 -10.36 3.47
CA ILE A 41 11.58 -10.89 2.86
C ILE A 41 11.54 -12.42 2.75
N GLY A 42 11.03 -13.10 3.78
CA GLY A 42 10.87 -14.56 3.78
C GLY A 42 9.79 -15.05 2.80
N ARG A 43 8.82 -14.21 2.48
CA ARG A 43 7.81 -14.46 1.45
C ARG A 43 8.43 -14.16 0.08
N PHE A 44 8.93 -15.18 -0.62
CA PHE A 44 9.47 -15.08 -1.99
C PHE A 44 8.45 -14.67 -3.10
N SER A 45 7.41 -13.91 -2.76
CA SER A 45 6.24 -13.67 -3.62
C SER A 45 6.10 -12.25 -4.21
N PRO A 46 6.39 -11.14 -3.49
CA PRO A 46 6.25 -9.82 -4.10
C PRO A 46 7.29 -9.65 -5.20
N PHE A 47 6.85 -9.10 -6.33
CA PHE A 47 7.74 -8.75 -7.44
C PHE A 47 8.76 -7.70 -7.00
N ARG A 48 8.30 -6.71 -6.23
CA ARG A 48 9.11 -5.68 -5.57
C ARG A 48 8.45 -5.27 -4.27
N TRP A 49 9.23 -4.72 -3.36
CA TRP A 49 8.69 -4.03 -2.19
C TRP A 49 9.57 -2.84 -1.82
N TYR A 50 8.98 -1.88 -1.12
CA TYR A 50 9.62 -0.64 -0.69
C TYR A 50 9.22 -0.34 0.75
N ARG A 51 10.13 0.24 1.52
CA ARG A 51 9.75 0.90 2.79
C ARG A 51 9.02 2.19 2.46
N THR A 52 7.93 2.45 3.15
CA THR A 52 7.14 3.69 3.04
C THR A 52 7.02 4.33 4.40
N TYR A 53 6.69 5.62 4.40
CA TYR A 53 6.30 6.32 5.62
C TYR A 53 5.21 7.33 5.30
N PHE A 54 4.33 7.57 6.26
CA PHE A 54 3.30 8.59 6.22
C PHE A 54 3.42 9.49 7.44
N PHE A 55 3.11 10.77 7.26
CA PHE A 55 2.96 11.72 8.36
C PHE A 55 1.53 12.26 8.34
N SER A 56 0.85 12.19 9.48
CA SER A 56 -0.40 12.91 9.64
C SER A 56 -0.13 14.38 9.98
N GLU A 57 -1.16 15.22 9.85
CA GLU A 57 -1.07 16.67 10.10
C GLU A 57 -0.60 17.00 11.53
N ASN A 58 -0.80 16.10 12.48
CA ASN A 58 -0.38 16.30 13.87
C ASN A 58 1.05 15.81 14.16
N GLY A 59 1.82 15.43 13.13
CA GLY A 59 3.20 14.97 13.24
C GLY A 59 3.34 13.49 13.60
N TRP A 60 2.23 12.76 13.77
CA TRP A 60 2.28 11.30 13.90
C TRP A 60 2.84 10.67 12.64
N ARG A 61 3.85 9.81 12.80
CA ARG A 61 4.52 9.08 11.72
C ARG A 61 4.09 7.61 11.74
N GLU A 62 3.79 7.09 10.57
CA GLU A 62 3.54 5.68 10.33
C GLU A 62 4.62 5.15 9.39
N ASP A 63 5.37 4.14 9.82
CA ASP A 63 6.28 3.41 8.93
C ASP A 63 5.58 2.18 8.37
N GLY A 64 5.76 1.90 7.09
CA GLY A 64 5.10 0.80 6.42
C GLY A 64 5.90 0.23 5.25
N PHE A 65 5.22 -0.59 4.47
CA PHE A 65 5.76 -1.23 3.29
C PHE A 65 4.75 -1.18 2.16
N LEU A 66 5.25 -0.92 0.96
CA LEU A 66 4.51 -1.03 -0.29
C LEU A 66 4.95 -2.32 -0.99
N LEU A 67 4.03 -3.24 -1.21
CA LEU A 67 4.28 -4.56 -1.80
C LEU A 67 3.68 -4.63 -3.20
N VAL A 68 4.48 -4.88 -4.23
CA VAL A 68 4.05 -4.94 -5.63
C VAL A 68 3.94 -6.39 -6.08
N TYR A 69 2.78 -6.75 -6.65
CA TYR A 69 2.48 -8.07 -7.18
C TYR A 69 1.94 -8.00 -8.61
N HIS A 70 1.99 -9.13 -9.31
CA HIS A 70 1.18 -9.31 -10.51
C HIS A 70 -0.27 -9.59 -10.09
N ASP A 71 -1.25 -8.86 -10.64
CA ASP A 71 -2.64 -8.74 -10.15
C ASP A 71 -3.47 -10.05 -10.24
N LYS A 72 -2.87 -11.16 -10.67
CA LYS A 72 -3.55 -12.43 -10.96
C LYS A 72 -3.45 -13.48 -9.85
N ARG A 73 -2.86 -13.15 -8.69
CA ARG A 73 -2.54 -14.14 -7.64
C ARG A 73 -3.40 -13.95 -6.39
N VAL A 74 -4.46 -14.74 -6.28
CA VAL A 74 -5.39 -14.75 -5.12
C VAL A 74 -4.66 -15.05 -3.80
N ASP A 75 -3.68 -15.95 -3.83
CA ASP A 75 -2.90 -16.33 -2.63
C ASP A 75 -2.08 -15.17 -2.06
N ASP A 76 -1.61 -14.27 -2.92
CA ASP A 76 -0.87 -13.08 -2.48
C ASP A 76 -1.81 -12.11 -1.76
N PHE A 77 -3.01 -11.90 -2.29
CA PHE A 77 -4.02 -11.08 -1.63
C PHE A 77 -4.44 -11.64 -0.27
N ASN A 78 -4.71 -12.95 -0.19
CA ASN A 78 -5.08 -13.58 1.08
C ASN A 78 -3.99 -13.44 2.14
N TRP A 79 -2.72 -13.65 1.75
CA TRP A 79 -1.59 -13.48 2.66
C TRP A 79 -1.47 -12.04 3.18
N ILE A 80 -1.65 -11.03 2.31
CA ILE A 80 -1.63 -9.61 2.71
C ILE A 80 -2.76 -9.32 3.70
N MET A 81 -3.96 -9.83 3.45
CA MET A 81 -5.11 -9.67 4.35
C MET A 81 -4.86 -10.31 5.72
N ASP A 82 -4.26 -11.50 5.74
CA ASP A 82 -3.90 -12.17 7.00
C ASP A 82 -2.83 -11.39 7.77
N MET A 83 -1.88 -10.77 7.06
CA MET A 83 -0.88 -9.93 7.68
C MET A 83 -1.48 -8.66 8.27
N ALA A 84 -2.35 -7.98 7.52
CA ALA A 84 -3.04 -6.79 7.99
C ALA A 84 -3.87 -7.07 9.25
N ARG A 85 -4.56 -8.22 9.30
CA ARG A 85 -5.27 -8.68 10.51
C ARG A 85 -4.32 -8.93 11.68
N ARG A 86 -3.21 -9.63 11.45
CA ARG A 86 -2.23 -9.96 12.50
C ARG A 86 -1.63 -8.70 13.14
N TYR A 87 -1.38 -7.68 12.32
CA TYR A 87 -0.84 -6.40 12.79
C TYR A 87 -1.92 -5.38 13.19
N GLY A 88 -3.20 -5.78 13.22
CA GLY A 88 -4.26 -4.96 13.79
C GLY A 88 -4.72 -3.79 12.91
N GLN A 89 -4.52 -3.86 11.59
CA GLN A 89 -4.92 -2.77 10.70
C GLN A 89 -6.43 -2.73 10.49
N GLY A 90 -6.99 -1.51 10.53
CA GLY A 90 -8.41 -1.26 10.21
C GLY A 90 -8.71 -1.50 8.73
N ALA A 91 -7.80 -1.05 7.85
CA ALA A 91 -7.87 -1.17 6.40
C ALA A 91 -6.46 -1.14 5.80
N ILE A 92 -6.33 -1.56 4.54
CA ILE A 92 -5.13 -1.40 3.71
C ILE A 92 -5.43 -0.61 2.45
N TYR A 93 -4.42 -0.02 1.82
CA TYR A 93 -4.57 0.59 0.50
C TYR A 93 -4.08 -0.34 -0.60
N ARG A 94 -4.89 -0.49 -1.66
CA ARG A 94 -4.54 -1.19 -2.90
C ARG A 94 -4.43 -0.18 -4.03
N TYR A 95 -3.33 -0.25 -4.77
CA TYR A 95 -3.05 0.60 -5.92
C TYR A 95 -3.07 -0.22 -7.21
N ARG A 96 -3.74 0.28 -8.25
CA ARG A 96 -3.77 -0.33 -9.58
C ARG A 96 -3.73 0.73 -10.66
N VAL A 97 -3.10 0.42 -11.79
CA VAL A 97 -3.18 1.24 -12.99
C VAL A 97 -4.33 0.71 -13.85
N GLU A 98 -5.31 1.57 -14.12
CA GLU A 98 -6.31 1.28 -15.13
C GLU A 98 -5.69 1.54 -16.51
N GLU A 99 -5.82 0.58 -17.44
CA GLU A 99 -5.46 0.83 -18.83
C GLU A 99 -6.39 1.93 -19.34
N SER A 100 -5.85 3.13 -19.63
CA SER A 100 -6.62 4.10 -20.42
C SER A 100 -6.92 3.43 -21.76
N ASP A 101 -8.16 3.52 -22.23
CA ASP A 101 -8.59 2.97 -23.51
C ASP A 101 -7.48 3.11 -24.56
N ARG A 102 -7.03 1.97 -25.09
CA ARG A 102 -5.97 1.87 -26.13
C ARG A 102 -6.23 2.76 -27.36
N ALA A 103 -7.42 3.34 -27.49
CA ALA A 103 -7.78 4.30 -28.52
C ALA A 103 -7.10 5.68 -28.36
N ALA A 104 -6.60 6.04 -27.18
CA ALA A 104 -5.82 7.26 -26.97
C ALA A 104 -4.37 6.86 -26.67
N GLY A 105 -3.52 6.83 -27.69
CA GLY A 105 -2.09 6.48 -27.61
C GLY A 105 -1.22 7.45 -26.80
N ASP A 106 -1.72 7.97 -25.68
CA ASP A 106 -1.07 8.92 -24.81
C ASP A 106 -0.78 8.29 -23.43
N PRO A 107 0.48 7.91 -23.16
CA PRO A 107 0.90 7.35 -21.88
C PRO A 107 0.66 8.26 -20.67
N SER A 108 0.41 9.57 -20.88
CA SER A 108 0.12 10.54 -19.81
C SER A 108 -1.26 10.37 -19.19
N ARG A 109 -2.15 9.57 -19.79
CA ARG A 109 -3.53 9.35 -19.32
C ARG A 109 -3.72 8.14 -18.41
N ARG A 110 -2.64 7.50 -17.96
CA ARG A 110 -2.72 6.37 -17.02
C ARG A 110 -3.35 6.83 -15.70
N LYS A 111 -4.46 6.21 -15.33
CA LYS A 111 -5.13 6.47 -14.05
C LYS A 111 -4.60 5.51 -13.00
N LEU A 112 -4.07 6.04 -11.91
CA LEU A 112 -3.77 5.24 -10.72
C LEU A 112 -4.99 5.28 -9.81
N LEU A 113 -5.58 4.12 -9.56
CA LEU A 113 -6.68 3.97 -8.61
C LEU A 113 -6.12 3.51 -7.28
N ARG A 114 -6.50 4.19 -6.19
CA ARG A 114 -6.28 3.72 -4.83
C ARG A 114 -7.61 3.28 -4.24
N THR A 115 -7.71 2.00 -3.91
CA THR A 115 -8.85 1.41 -3.20
C THR A 115 -8.48 1.19 -1.74
N THR A 116 -9.27 1.73 -0.81
CA THR A 116 -9.25 1.33 0.61
C THR A 116 -9.96 -0.01 0.74
N VAL A 117 -9.23 -1.02 1.18
CA VAL A 117 -9.74 -2.37 1.41
C VAL A 117 -9.92 -2.56 2.92
N PRO A 118 -11.14 -2.79 3.42
CA PRO A 118 -11.40 -2.98 4.85
C PRO A 118 -10.75 -4.28 5.34
N VAL A 119 -10.26 -4.25 6.57
CA VAL A 119 -9.64 -5.42 7.22
C VAL A 119 -10.37 -5.71 8.53
N LEU A 120 -10.22 -4.82 9.53
CA LEU A 120 -10.92 -4.91 10.82
C LEU A 120 -12.05 -3.88 10.95
N THR A 121 -11.97 -2.77 10.20
CA THR A 121 -12.99 -1.72 10.22
C THR A 121 -13.92 -1.90 9.02
N PRO A 122 -15.19 -2.28 9.21
CA PRO A 122 -16.13 -2.40 8.11
C PRO A 122 -16.60 -1.02 7.60
N ASN A 123 -17.12 -0.96 6.37
CA ASN A 123 -17.73 0.23 5.77
C ASN A 123 -16.78 1.43 5.58
N VAL A 124 -15.49 1.15 5.33
CA VAL A 124 -14.46 2.17 5.00
C VAL A 124 -13.94 2.03 3.57
N GLU A 125 -14.57 1.16 2.79
CA GLU A 125 -14.34 0.97 1.37
C GLU A 125 -14.45 2.31 0.65
N CYS A 126 -13.41 2.66 -0.09
CA CYS A 126 -13.36 3.89 -0.86
C CYS A 126 -12.44 3.68 -2.04
N GLU A 127 -12.79 4.19 -3.21
CA GLU A 127 -11.90 4.21 -4.37
C GLU A 127 -11.68 5.65 -4.80
N ILE A 128 -10.42 6.01 -5.01
CA ILE A 128 -10.01 7.36 -5.39
C ILE A 128 -9.12 7.26 -6.62
N GLU A 129 -9.40 8.10 -7.61
CA GLU A 129 -8.50 8.36 -8.73
C GLU A 129 -7.39 9.29 -8.26
N MET A 130 -6.16 8.79 -8.27
CA MET A 130 -4.96 9.53 -7.90
C MET A 130 -4.45 10.26 -9.13
N VAL A 131 -4.42 11.60 -9.07
CA VAL A 131 -3.86 12.45 -10.11
C VAL A 131 -2.42 12.79 -9.71
N ALA A 132 -1.46 12.52 -10.59
CA ALA A 132 -0.10 13.00 -10.38
C ALA A 132 -0.10 14.53 -10.55
N ASP A 133 0.41 15.25 -9.56
CA ASP A 133 0.78 16.65 -9.74
C ASP A 133 2.18 16.69 -10.36
N ASP A 134 2.29 17.27 -11.56
CA ASP A 134 3.54 17.40 -12.29
C ASP A 134 4.57 18.28 -11.55
N ASN A 135 4.18 18.96 -10.46
CA ASN A 135 5.03 19.84 -9.67
C ASN A 135 5.74 19.18 -8.48
N CYS A 136 5.51 17.89 -8.19
CA CYS A 136 6.02 17.27 -6.95
C CYS A 136 7.36 16.51 -7.09
N PHE A 137 8.01 16.51 -8.26
CA PHE A 137 9.25 15.75 -8.49
C PHE A 137 10.51 16.61 -8.75
N THR A 138 10.45 17.92 -8.51
CA THR A 138 11.66 18.77 -8.46
C THR A 138 12.09 18.98 -7.02
N GLY A 139 12.94 18.09 -6.51
CA GLY A 139 13.58 18.19 -5.20
C GLY A 139 14.80 17.29 -5.13
#